data_AF-A0ABD1UGU3-F1
#
_entry.id   AF-A0ABD1UGU3-F1
#
_cell.length_a   1.000
_cell.length_b   1.000
_cell.length_c   1.000
_cell.angle_alpha   90.00
_cell.angle_beta   90.00
_cell.angle_gamma   90.00
#
_symmetry.space_group_name_H-M   'P 1'
#
loop_
_entity.id
_entity.type
_entity.pdbx_description
1 polymer ?
#
loop_
_entity_poly.entity_id
_entity_poly.type
_entity_poly.pdbx_seq_one_letter_code
_entity_poly.pdbx_strand_id
1 'polypeptide(L)'
;MSGINDGHLLPPSEFLLHTHLPSFKGVAIFFIFCLAIVTVCFYFLRDQIKGEKINGILDSVYFCIVTITTVGYGDLVPNSVSTKLLACAFSFLGVALVGVILSKAEDHLVEKQQKMLILALDMRQ
;
A
#
# COMPACT_ATOMS: atom_id res chain seq x y z
N MET A 1 7.65 -13.38 -59.59
CA MET A 1 6.47 -13.09 -58.76
C MET A 1 6.94 -13.01 -57.32
N SER A 2 6.97 -11.79 -56.78
CA SER A 2 7.51 -11.47 -55.44
C SER A 2 6.38 -11.44 -54.41
N GLY A 3 6.69 -11.86 -53.19
CA GLY A 3 5.87 -11.75 -51.98
C GLY A 3 6.47 -12.70 -50.94
N ILE A 4 7.49 -12.33 -50.14
CA ILE A 4 7.53 -11.30 -49.09
C ILE A 4 6.25 -11.41 -48.23
N ASN A 5 6.25 -12.31 -47.25
CA ASN A 5 6.70 -12.08 -45.87
C ASN A 5 5.65 -11.32 -45.05
N ASP A 6 4.59 -12.02 -44.68
CA ASP A 6 3.70 -11.59 -43.62
C ASP A 6 4.01 -12.44 -42.40
N GLY A 7 5.10 -12.08 -41.73
CA GLY A 7 5.25 -12.35 -40.32
C GLY A 7 4.00 -11.79 -39.64
N HIS A 8 3.05 -12.67 -39.37
CA HIS A 8 1.87 -12.43 -38.56
C HIS A 8 2.35 -12.15 -37.13
N LEU A 9 2.80 -10.91 -36.96
CA LEU A 9 3.36 -10.34 -35.76
C LEU A 9 2.19 -10.18 -34.80
N LEU A 10 2.04 -11.18 -33.94
CA LEU A 10 1.11 -11.17 -32.81
C LEU A 10 1.23 -9.82 -32.09
N PRO A 11 0.15 -9.04 -31.93
CA PRO A 11 0.21 -7.91 -31.01
C PRO A 11 0.36 -8.47 -29.58
N PRO A 12 1.40 -8.09 -28.81
CA PRO A 12 1.60 -8.53 -27.43
C PRO A 12 0.55 -8.02 -26.44
N SER A 13 -0.49 -7.30 -26.91
CA SER A 13 -1.44 -6.58 -26.07
C SER A 13 -2.52 -7.44 -25.42
N GLU A 14 -2.67 -8.71 -25.80
CA GLU A 14 -3.61 -9.65 -25.14
C GLU A 14 -3.04 -10.34 -23.90
N PHE A 15 -1.76 -10.11 -23.58
CA PHE A 15 -1.14 -10.54 -22.31
C PHE A 15 -1.04 -9.40 -21.29
N LEU A 16 -1.78 -8.30 -21.45
CA LEU A 16 -2.06 -7.46 -20.29
C LEU A 16 -3.25 -8.05 -19.54
N LEU A 17 -2.93 -8.97 -18.64
CA LEU A 17 -3.76 -9.33 -17.52
C LEU A 17 -4.34 -8.03 -16.95
N HIS A 18 -5.65 -7.85 -17.12
CA HIS A 18 -6.43 -6.82 -16.46
C HIS A 18 -6.31 -7.08 -14.95
N THR A 19 -5.20 -6.63 -14.38
CA THR A 19 -5.03 -6.50 -12.95
C THR A 19 -6.05 -5.47 -12.55
N HIS A 20 -7.17 -5.98 -12.04
CA HIS A 20 -8.20 -5.25 -11.36
C HIS A 20 -7.52 -4.49 -10.21
N LEU A 21 -7.03 -3.30 -10.52
CA LEU A 21 -6.42 -2.36 -9.60
C LEU A 21 -7.40 -2.24 -8.43
N PRO A 22 -7.04 -2.64 -7.20
CA PRO A 22 -7.96 -2.57 -6.07
C PRO A 22 -8.41 -1.12 -5.95
N SER A 23 -9.72 -0.87 -6.03
CA SER A 23 -10.26 0.51 -5.98
C SER A 23 -9.65 1.24 -4.77
N PHE A 24 -9.25 2.51 -4.95
CA PHE A 24 -8.63 3.32 -3.90
C PHE A 24 -9.42 3.28 -2.59
N LYS A 25 -10.76 3.24 -2.71
CA LYS A 25 -11.68 3.11 -1.57
C LYS A 25 -11.53 1.77 -0.85
N GLY A 26 -11.33 0.66 -1.57
CA GLY A 26 -11.15 -0.67 -0.99
C GLY A 26 -9.86 -0.80 -0.19
N VAL A 27 -8.76 -0.23 -0.71
CA VAL A 27 -7.46 -0.18 0.00
C VAL A 27 -7.57 0.64 1.28
N ALA A 28 -8.23 1.80 1.22
CA ALA A 28 -8.46 2.64 2.40
C ALA A 28 -9.35 1.94 3.46
N ILE A 29 -10.42 1.25 3.05
CA ILE A 29 -11.29 0.49 3.96
C ILE A 29 -10.51 -0.66 4.62
N PHE A 30 -9.75 -1.41 3.83
CA PHE A 30 -8.92 -2.50 4.36
C PHE A 30 -7.87 -1.98 5.36
N PHE A 31 -7.24 -0.85 5.06
CA PHE A 31 -6.30 -0.19 5.97
C PHE A 31 -6.94 0.23 7.29
N ILE A 32 -8.11 0.88 7.24
CA ILE A 32 -8.87 1.27 8.44
C ILE A 32 -9.25 0.03 9.26
N PHE A 33 -9.68 -1.04 8.60
CA PHE A 33 -10.01 -2.30 9.25
C PHE A 33 -8.79 -2.93 9.93
N CYS A 34 -7.64 -2.96 9.27
CA CYS A 34 -6.39 -3.43 9.85
C CYS A 34 -5.94 -2.58 11.04
N LEU A 35 -6.06 -1.25 10.96
CA LEU A 35 -5.80 -0.36 12.08
C LEU A 35 -6.75 -0.62 13.25
N ALA A 36 -8.03 -0.85 12.99
CA ALA A 36 -9.01 -1.19 14.02
C ALA A 36 -8.67 -2.54 14.70
N ILE A 37 -8.35 -3.58 13.92
CA ILE A 37 -7.92 -4.88 14.44
C ILE A 37 -6.67 -4.73 15.31
N VAL A 38 -5.64 -4.03 14.82
CA VAL A 38 -4.41 -3.84 15.60
C VAL A 38 -4.68 -3.07 16.88
N THR A 39 -5.49 -2.00 16.82
CA THR A 39 -5.86 -1.21 18.00
C THR A 39 -6.63 -2.06 19.02
N VAL A 40 -7.58 -2.89 18.58
CA VAL A 40 -8.34 -3.79 19.46
C VAL A 40 -7.44 -4.88 20.06
N CYS A 41 -6.57 -5.49 19.24
CA CYS A 41 -5.61 -6.49 19.71
C CYS A 41 -4.60 -5.90 20.71
N PHE A 42 -4.08 -4.71 20.44
CA PHE A 42 -3.18 -4.00 21.37
C PHE A 42 -3.89 -3.57 22.65
N TYR A 43 -5.15 -3.14 22.55
CA TYR A 43 -5.98 -2.81 23.71
C TYR A 43 -6.16 -4.03 24.61
N PHE A 44 -6.44 -5.21 24.02
CA PHE A 44 -6.62 -6.45 24.76
C PHE A 44 -5.30 -6.99 25.35
N LEU A 45 -4.17 -6.75 24.68
CA LEU A 45 -2.84 -7.21 25.09
C LEU A 45 -2.02 -6.12 25.81
N ARG A 46 -2.70 -5.08 26.34
CA ARG A 46 -2.08 -3.89 26.96
C ARG A 46 -1.13 -4.20 28.11
N ASP A 47 -1.42 -5.24 28.89
CA ASP A 47 -0.58 -5.68 30.01
C ASP A 47 0.79 -6.20 29.56
N GLN A 48 0.95 -6.57 28.29
CA GLN A 48 2.15 -7.21 27.73
C GLN A 48 3.05 -6.24 26.93
N ILE A 49 2.80 -4.93 27.02
CA ILE A 49 3.57 -3.90 26.35
C ILE A 49 4.50 -3.23 27.37
N LYS A 50 5.78 -3.09 27.02
CA LYS A 50 6.76 -2.33 27.81
C LYS A 50 7.04 -0.99 27.12
N GLY A 51 7.10 0.08 27.90
CA GLY A 51 7.33 1.45 27.43
C GLY A 51 6.67 2.47 28.38
N GLU A 52 6.98 3.75 28.19
CA GLU A 52 6.28 4.84 28.87
C GLU A 52 4.86 4.95 28.30
N LYS A 53 3.88 4.47 29.07
CA LYS A 53 2.48 4.48 28.66
C LYS A 53 1.84 5.79 29.07
N ILE A 54 1.42 6.59 28.10
CA ILE A 54 0.66 7.82 28.38
C ILE A 54 -0.83 7.49 28.34
N ASN A 55 -1.30 6.89 27.23
CA ASN A 55 -2.69 6.50 27.05
C ASN A 55 -2.76 5.30 26.11
N GLY A 56 -3.25 4.16 26.56
CA GLY A 56 -3.15 2.92 25.77
C GLY A 56 -3.80 2.93 24.37
N ILE A 57 -4.73 3.86 24.10
CA ILE A 57 -5.26 4.08 22.74
C ILE A 57 -4.27 4.91 21.90
N LEU A 58 -3.78 6.03 22.44
CA LEU A 58 -2.80 6.87 21.75
C LEU A 58 -1.49 6.11 21.49
N ASP A 59 -1.01 5.34 22.47
CA ASP A 59 0.22 4.55 22.34
C ASP A 59 0.10 3.52 21.20
N SER A 60 -1.08 2.91 21.05
CA SER A 60 -1.36 1.93 19.97
C SER A 60 -1.42 2.60 18.59
N VAL A 61 -2.10 3.74 18.49
CA VAL A 61 -2.18 4.52 17.24
C VAL A 61 -0.79 5.04 16.85
N TYR A 62 -0.03 5.55 17.82
CA TYR A 62 1.34 6.00 17.62
C TYR A 62 2.23 4.86 17.12
N PHE A 63 2.19 3.69 17.76
CA PHE A 63 2.93 2.50 17.30
C PHE A 63 2.55 2.13 15.86
N CYS A 64 1.26 2.11 15.53
CA CYS A 64 0.79 1.84 14.17
C CYS A 64 1.35 2.84 13.16
N ILE A 65 1.25 4.14 13.44
CA ILE A 65 1.74 5.21 12.55
C ILE A 65 3.24 5.05 12.32
N VAL A 66 4.04 4.94 13.38
CA VAL A 66 5.50 4.82 13.34
C VAL A 66 5.94 3.54 12.60
N THR A 67 5.15 2.47 12.69
CA THR A 67 5.42 1.22 11.96
C THR A 67 5.08 1.33 10.47
N ILE A 68 3.92 1.89 10.12
CA ILE A 68 3.50 2.08 8.71
C ILE A 68 4.41 3.07 7.99
N THR A 69 4.81 4.15 8.67
CA THR A 69 5.77 5.12 8.12
C THR A 69 7.20 4.58 8.12
N THR A 70 7.41 3.34 8.60
CA THR A 70 8.71 2.67 8.70
C THR A 70 9.75 3.43 9.54
N VAL A 71 9.31 4.36 10.38
CA VAL A 71 10.18 5.17 11.25
C VAL A 71 10.76 4.30 12.38
N GLY A 72 9.90 3.52 13.05
CA GLY A 72 10.32 2.49 14.01
C GLY A 72 11.16 2.97 15.20
N TYR A 73 10.73 4.00 15.95
CA TYR A 73 11.50 4.52 17.10
C TYR A 73 11.87 3.49 18.18
N GLY A 74 11.04 2.46 18.37
CA GLY A 74 11.32 1.37 19.32
C GLY A 74 11.14 1.75 20.80
N ASP A 75 10.53 2.90 21.07
CA ASP A 75 10.12 3.38 22.41
C ASP A 75 8.98 2.54 23.01
N LEU A 76 8.05 2.11 22.16
CA LEU A 76 6.96 1.19 22.50
C LEU A 76 7.20 -0.15 21.81
N VAL A 77 7.51 -1.18 22.60
CA VAL A 77 7.82 -2.52 22.07
C VAL A 77 6.91 -3.61 22.66
N PRO A 78 6.35 -4.48 21.79
CA PRO A 78 5.61 -5.64 22.26
C PRO A 78 6.55 -6.61 22.97
N ASN A 79 6.24 -6.99 24.23
CA ASN A 79 7.06 -7.94 24.98
C ASN A 79 6.64 -9.39 24.72
N SER A 80 5.33 -9.64 24.62
CA SER A 80 4.78 -10.98 24.42
C SER A 80 4.95 -11.51 23.00
N VAL A 81 5.03 -12.84 22.88
CA VAL A 81 5.14 -13.55 21.60
C VAL A 81 3.96 -13.22 20.67
N SER A 82 2.74 -13.16 21.22
CA SER A 82 1.53 -12.88 20.45
C SER A 82 1.53 -11.48 19.86
N THR A 83 1.97 -10.48 20.62
CA THR A 83 2.02 -9.08 20.16
C THR A 83 3.16 -8.85 19.18
N LYS A 84 4.29 -9.54 19.34
CA LYS A 84 5.39 -9.52 18.35
C LYS A 84 4.97 -10.10 17.01
N LEU A 85 4.27 -11.24 17.01
CA LEU A 85 3.80 -11.85 15.76
C LEU A 85 2.82 -10.93 15.02
N LEU A 86 1.91 -10.28 15.76
CA LEU A 86 0.99 -9.29 15.20
C LEU A 86 1.73 -8.09 14.60
N ALA A 87 2.72 -7.55 15.31
CA ALA A 87 3.54 -6.44 14.83
C ALA A 87 4.32 -6.79 13.56
N CYS A 88 4.87 -8.02 13.48
CA CYS A 88 5.53 -8.51 12.27
C CYS A 88 4.55 -8.59 11.09
N ALA A 89 3.39 -9.26 11.29
CA ALA A 89 2.38 -9.38 10.24
C ALA A 89 1.89 -8.01 9.75
N PHE A 90 1.67 -7.09 10.69
CA PHE A 90 1.28 -5.71 10.38
C PHE A 90 2.36 -4.95 9.62
N SER A 91 3.65 -5.16 9.93
CA SER A 91 4.75 -4.51 9.22
C SER A 91 4.78 -4.93 7.74
N PHE A 92 4.65 -6.22 7.44
CA PHE A 92 4.53 -6.70 6.05
C PHE A 92 3.32 -6.10 5.35
N LEU A 93 2.19 -6.05 6.05
CA LEU A 93 0.96 -5.50 5.50
C LEU A 93 1.07 -4.01 5.20
N GLY A 94 1.65 -3.24 6.12
CA GLY A 94 1.87 -1.80 5.98
C GLY A 94 2.73 -1.47 4.77
N VAL A 95 3.85 -2.18 4.58
CA VAL A 95 4.73 -1.99 3.42
C VAL A 95 4.01 -2.34 2.12
N ALA A 96 3.27 -3.45 2.07
CA ALA A 96 2.49 -3.82 0.89
C ALA A 96 1.44 -2.74 0.54
N LEU A 97 0.80 -2.16 1.56
CA LEU A 97 -0.23 -1.15 1.40
C LEU A 97 0.34 0.19 0.90
N VAL A 98 1.48 0.62 1.45
CA VAL A 98 2.23 1.79 0.96
C VAL A 98 2.64 1.57 -0.51
N GLY A 99 3.11 0.37 -0.86
CA GLY A 99 3.43 0.01 -2.24
C GLY A 99 2.23 0.15 -3.18
N VAL A 100 1.07 -0.36 -2.80
CA VAL A 100 -0.16 -0.22 -3.60
C VAL A 100 -0.57 1.25 -3.77
N ILE A 101 -0.50 2.05 -2.70
CA ILE A 101 -0.81 3.48 -2.76
C ILE A 101 0.17 4.19 -3.73
N LEU A 102 1.45 3.87 -3.64
CA LEU A 102 2.48 4.44 -4.50
C LEU A 102 2.24 4.08 -5.97
N SER A 103 1.97 2.82 -6.30
CA SER A 103 1.67 2.41 -7.68
C SER A 103 0.46 3.16 -8.25
N LYS A 104 -0.58 3.41 -7.45
CA LYS A 104 -1.73 4.22 -7.92
C LYS A 104 -1.39 5.69 -8.09
N ALA A 105 -0.53 6.23 -7.23
CA ALA A 105 -0.06 7.59 -7.37
C ALA A 105 0.75 7.73 -8.68
N GLU A 106 1.62 6.77 -8.97
CA GLU A 106 2.37 6.69 -10.23
C GLU A 106 1.43 6.64 -11.45
N ASP A 107 0.46 5.72 -11.47
CA ASP A 107 -0.52 5.61 -12.55
C ASP A 107 -1.25 6.95 -12.78
N HIS A 108 -1.67 7.61 -11.70
CA HIS A 108 -2.38 8.89 -11.78
C HIS A 108 -1.50 10.02 -12.33
N LEU A 109 -0.23 10.07 -11.92
CA LEU A 109 0.74 11.05 -12.41
C LEU A 109 1.06 10.81 -13.89
N VAL A 110 1.26 9.55 -14.28
CA VAL A 110 1.53 9.15 -15.67
C VAL A 110 0.35 9.50 -16.57
N GLU A 111 -0.89 9.19 -16.16
CA GLU A 111 -2.08 9.51 -16.96
C GLU A 111 -2.26 11.02 -17.14
N LYS A 112 -1.96 11.83 -16.11
CA LYS A 112 -1.96 13.30 -16.21
C LYS A 112 -0.93 13.81 -17.21
N GLN A 113 0.28 13.25 -17.19
CA GLN A 113 1.32 13.64 -18.15
C GLN A 113 0.97 13.24 -19.58
N GLN A 114 0.42 12.05 -19.79
CA GLN A 114 -0.05 11.60 -21.11
C GLN A 114 -1.14 12.51 -21.67
N LYS A 115 -2.13 12.90 -20.86
CA LYS A 115 -3.21 13.80 -21.31
C LYS A 115 -2.71 15.18 -21.71
N MET A 116 -1.79 15.77 -20.93
CA MET A 116 -1.21 17.07 -21.30
C MET A 116 -0.37 16.99 -22.57
N LEU A 117 0.39 15.90 -22.76
CA LEU A 117 1.19 15.71 -23.97
C LEU A 117 0.33 15.57 -25.23
N ILE A 118 -0.73 14.75 -25.17
CA ILE A 118 -1.65 14.55 -26.30
C ILE A 118 -2.36 15.87 -26.65
N LEU A 119 -2.82 16.63 -25.65
CA LEU A 119 -3.48 17.92 -25.88
C LEU A 119 -2.52 18.97 -26.46
N ALA A 120 -1.24 18.96 -26.07
CA ALA A 120 -0.24 19.84 -26.65
C ALA A 120 0.09 19.51 -28.12
N LEU A 121 -0.02 18.24 -28.52
CA LEU A 121 0.13 17.81 -29.92
C LEU A 121 -1.09 18.18 -30.76
N ASP A 122 -2.29 18.05 -30.21
CA ASP A 122 -3.55 18.45 -30.86
C ASP A 122 -3.62 19.97 -31.11
N MET A 123 -3.21 20.79 -30.14
CA MET A 123 -3.13 22.26 -30.31
C MET A 123 -2.06 22.72 -31.33
N ARG A 124 -1.21 21.81 -31.79
CA ARG A 124 -0.13 22.08 -32.76
C ARG A 124 -0.55 21.80 -34.21
N GLN A 125 -1.69 21.14 -34.42
CA GLN A 125 -2.28 20.87 -35.74
C GLN A 125 -3.37 21.89 -36.06
#